data_AF-A0A7G9Y953-F1
#
_entry.id   AF-A0A7G9Y953-F1
#
_cell.length_a   1.000
_cell.length_b   1.000
_cell.length_c   1.000
_cell.angle_alpha   90.00
_cell.angle_beta   90.00
_cell.angle_gamma   90.00
#
_symmetry.space_group_name_H-M   'P 1'
#
loop_
_entity.id
_entity.type
_entity.pdbx_description
1 polymer ?
#
loop_
_entity_poly.entity_id
_entity_poly.type
_entity_poly.pdbx_seq_one_letter_code
_entity_poly.pdbx_strand_id
1 'polypeptide(L)'
;MQHDRLMELTPDKWRLLVSMKDIAESGLVLAEENLVVAEKLLKTGLSNRTVIRKSYYSMYHAARSAVYVRMRLDVKKHRSLIDKFKKLLIRQSGDETLANQMNAWRMDRMKSDYDPDVEVMEGMCKSAISDAVMILDTCKNLVEEF
;
A
#
# COMPACT_ATOMS: atom_id res chain seq x y z
N MET A 1 1.69 -36.49 -7.83
CA MET A 1 2.15 -35.68 -8.99
C MET A 1 0.91 -35.21 -9.76
N GLN A 2 0.40 -34.02 -9.45
CA GLN A 2 -0.62 -33.40 -10.29
C GLN A 2 0.08 -32.67 -11.43
N HIS A 3 -0.32 -32.99 -12.65
CA HIS A 3 0.21 -32.38 -13.87
C HIS A 3 0.07 -30.86 -13.85
N ASP A 4 1.20 -30.20 -14.09
CA ASP A 4 1.29 -28.81 -14.54
C ASP A 4 0.42 -28.64 -15.79
N ARG A 5 -0.79 -28.12 -15.58
CA ARG A 5 -1.55 -27.48 -16.65
C ARG A 5 -0.97 -26.08 -16.85
N LEU A 6 0.15 -26.01 -17.56
CA LEU A 6 0.52 -24.79 -18.28
C LEU A 6 -0.60 -24.50 -19.29
N MET A 7 -1.58 -23.70 -18.88
CA MET A 7 -2.48 -23.07 -19.83
C MET A 7 -1.63 -22.21 -20.76
N GLU A 8 -1.50 -22.61 -22.02
CA GLU A 8 -0.93 -21.76 -23.07
C GLU A 8 -1.80 -20.50 -23.19
N LEU A 9 -1.32 -19.39 -22.61
CA LEU A 9 -1.97 -18.10 -22.72
C LEU A 9 -1.76 -17.55 -24.14
N THR A 10 -2.82 -16.98 -24.71
CA THR A 10 -2.73 -16.32 -26.02
C THR A 10 -1.86 -15.06 -25.93
N PRO A 11 -1.20 -14.62 -27.02
CA PRO A 11 -0.34 -13.43 -27.02
C PRO A 11 -1.01 -12.16 -26.45
N ASP A 12 -2.31 -11.98 -26.66
CA ASP A 12 -3.06 -10.84 -26.12
C ASP A 12 -3.20 -10.90 -24.59
N LYS A 13 -3.40 -12.10 -24.04
CA LYS A 13 -3.45 -12.31 -22.58
C LYS A 13 -2.08 -12.06 -21.95
N TRP A 14 -0.99 -12.46 -22.63
CA TRP A 14 0.37 -12.13 -22.20
C TRP A 14 0.61 -10.62 -22.15
N ARG A 15 0.27 -9.89 -23.21
CA ARG A 15 0.43 -8.42 -23.24
C ARG A 15 -0.36 -7.71 -22.13
N LEU A 16 -1.58 -8.17 -21.86
CA LEU A 16 -2.40 -7.63 -20.78
C LEU A 16 -1.79 -7.88 -19.40
N LEU A 17 -1.24 -9.07 -19.15
CA LEU A 17 -0.59 -9.39 -17.87
C LEU A 17 0.68 -8.57 -17.64
N VAL A 18 1.52 -8.43 -18.67
CA VAL A 18 2.73 -7.58 -18.62
C VAL A 18 2.34 -6.14 -18.32
N SER A 19 1.36 -5.60 -19.04
CA SER A 19 0.89 -4.23 -18.82
C SER A 19 0.32 -4.00 -17.42
N MET A 20 -0.34 -4.99 -16.81
CA MET A 20 -0.85 -4.86 -15.44
C MET A 20 0.28 -4.85 -14.40
N LYS A 21 1.30 -5.68 -14.62
CA LYS A 21 2.47 -5.75 -13.74
C LYS A 21 3.24 -4.43 -13.77
N ASP A 22 3.49 -3.87 -14.95
CA ASP A 22 4.16 -2.57 -15.12
C ASP A 22 3.43 -1.44 -14.36
N ILE A 23 2.09 -1.41 -14.43
CA ILE A 23 1.26 -0.43 -13.71
C ILE A 23 1.40 -0.59 -12.19
N ALA A 24 1.43 -1.83 -11.70
CA ALA A 24 1.59 -2.10 -10.27
C ALA A 24 3.00 -1.76 -9.79
N GLU A 25 4.03 -2.08 -10.57
CA GLU A 25 5.41 -1.72 -10.27
C GLU A 25 5.59 -0.19 -10.20
N SER A 26 5.02 0.55 -11.15
CA SER A 26 4.99 2.03 -11.08
C SER A 26 4.29 2.53 -9.81
N GLY A 27 3.23 1.86 -9.37
CA GLY A 27 2.56 2.17 -8.11
C GLY A 27 3.43 1.87 -6.88
N LEU A 28 4.25 0.82 -6.90
CA LEU A 28 5.22 0.51 -5.84
C LEU A 28 6.34 1.55 -5.79
N VAL A 29 6.83 2.03 -6.93
CA VAL A 29 7.81 3.14 -6.99
C VAL A 29 7.25 4.39 -6.31
N LEU A 30 6.01 4.78 -6.63
CA LEU A 30 5.35 5.90 -5.94
C LEU A 30 5.22 5.66 -4.42
N ALA A 31 5.00 4.41 -3.99
CA ALA A 31 4.93 4.08 -2.58
C ALA A 31 6.29 4.29 -1.88
N GLU A 32 7.37 3.84 -2.50
CA GLU A 32 8.74 4.01 -2.01
C GLU A 32 9.14 5.49 -1.94
N GLU A 33 8.85 6.27 -2.99
CA GLU A 33 9.15 7.70 -3.01
C GLU A 33 8.47 8.44 -1.85
N ASN A 34 7.20 8.10 -1.56
CA ASN A 34 6.49 8.68 -0.42
C ASN A 34 7.12 8.27 0.92
N LEU A 35 7.55 7.01 1.07
CA LEU A 35 8.21 6.53 2.29
C LEU A 35 9.55 7.25 2.51
N VAL A 36 10.38 7.37 1.48
CA VAL A 36 11.67 8.09 1.53
C VAL A 36 11.46 9.56 1.94
N VAL A 37 10.40 10.21 1.44
CA VAL A 37 10.07 11.57 1.86
C VAL A 37 9.66 11.62 3.33
N ALA A 38 8.85 10.67 3.80
CA ALA A 38 8.44 10.59 5.20
C ALA A 38 9.65 10.43 6.14
N GLU A 39 10.59 9.54 5.81
CA GLU A 39 11.82 9.31 6.57
C GLU A 39 12.71 10.56 6.63
N LYS A 40 12.89 11.25 5.49
CA LYS A 40 13.64 12.51 5.44
C LYS A 40 13.00 13.60 6.28
N LEU A 41 11.68 13.73 6.24
CA LEU A 41 10.94 14.72 7.04
C LEU A 41 11.05 14.44 8.54
N LEU A 42 10.98 13.18 8.95
CA LEU A 42 11.19 12.80 10.35
C LEU A 42 12.62 13.13 10.79
N LYS A 43 13.63 12.75 9.99
CA LYS A 43 15.04 13.00 10.31
C LYS A 43 15.37 14.50 10.44
N THR A 44 14.72 15.33 9.64
CA THR A 44 14.94 16.79 9.63
C THR A 44 14.05 17.55 10.61
N GLY A 45 13.04 16.91 11.19
CA GLY A 45 12.09 17.54 12.12
C GLY A 45 11.18 18.59 11.47
N LEU A 46 11.04 18.61 10.15
CA LEU A 46 10.38 19.71 9.43
C LEU A 46 8.85 19.70 9.54
N SER A 47 8.21 18.52 9.51
CA SER A 47 6.74 18.45 9.56
C SER A 47 6.20 17.08 9.90
N ASN A 48 5.85 16.86 11.18
CA ASN A 48 5.25 15.60 11.65
C ASN A 48 3.91 15.29 10.96
N ARG A 49 3.06 16.30 10.73
CA ARG A 49 1.80 16.14 9.97
C ARG A 49 2.05 15.62 8.56
N THR A 50 3.10 16.12 7.89
CA THR A 50 3.46 15.66 6.54
C THR A 50 4.06 14.25 6.57
N VAL A 51 4.77 13.85 7.64
CA VAL A 51 5.23 12.47 7.82
C VAL A 51 4.03 11.50 7.81
N ILE A 52 3.00 11.76 8.63
CA ILE A 52 1.77 10.91 8.65
C ILE A 52 1.12 10.83 7.26
N ARG A 53 0.99 11.98 6.58
CA ARG A 53 0.45 12.02 5.22
C ARG A 53 1.26 11.13 4.27
N LYS A 54 2.58 11.28 4.25
CA LYS A 54 3.47 10.56 3.33
C LYS A 54 3.54 9.08 3.62
N SER A 55 3.60 8.67 4.89
CA SER A 55 3.48 7.27 5.30
C SER A 55 2.16 6.65 4.83
N TYR A 56 1.04 7.34 5.03
CA TYR A 56 -0.26 6.84 4.56
C TYR A 56 -0.32 6.71 3.03
N TYR A 57 0.20 7.68 2.28
CA TYR A 57 0.21 7.59 0.81
C TYR A 57 1.14 6.48 0.30
N SER A 58 2.24 6.19 1.01
CA SER A 58 3.06 5.00 0.72
C SER A 58 2.21 3.72 0.83
N MET A 59 1.54 3.52 1.97
CA MET A 59 0.63 2.38 2.18
C MET A 59 -0.47 2.32 1.10
N TYR A 60 -1.06 3.47 0.75
CA TYR A 60 -2.13 3.56 -0.25
C TYR A 60 -1.68 3.09 -1.64
N HIS A 61 -0.53 3.58 -2.11
CA HIS A 61 -0.02 3.20 -3.42
C HIS A 61 0.41 1.73 -3.46
N ALA A 62 1.02 1.24 -2.38
CA ALA A 62 1.40 -0.16 -2.24
C ALA A 62 0.16 -1.09 -2.27
N ALA A 63 -0.82 -0.84 -1.40
CA ALA A 63 -2.03 -1.64 -1.32
C ALA A 63 -2.86 -1.60 -2.62
N ARG A 64 -2.93 -0.44 -3.29
CA ARG A 64 -3.61 -0.31 -4.58
C ARG A 64 -2.93 -1.17 -5.66
N SER A 65 -1.60 -1.21 -5.67
CA SER A 65 -0.83 -2.02 -6.61
C SER A 65 -1.09 -3.51 -6.40
N ALA A 66 -1.03 -3.99 -5.16
CA ALA A 66 -1.34 -5.37 -4.80
C ALA A 66 -2.79 -5.76 -5.14
N VAL A 67 -3.77 -4.90 -4.79
CA VAL A 67 -5.19 -5.14 -5.13
C VAL A 67 -5.40 -5.15 -6.65
N TYR A 68 -4.72 -4.26 -7.38
CA TYR A 68 -4.84 -4.17 -8.83
C TYR A 68 -4.45 -5.47 -9.52
N VAL A 69 -3.29 -6.05 -9.18
CA VAL A 69 -2.85 -7.31 -9.80
C VAL A 69 -3.61 -8.52 -9.25
N ARG A 70 -3.72 -8.66 -7.93
CA ARG A 70 -4.30 -9.86 -7.30
C ARG A 70 -5.81 -9.97 -7.47
N MET A 71 -6.51 -8.84 -7.60
CA MET A 71 -7.96 -8.82 -7.73
C MET A 71 -8.45 -8.33 -9.10
N ARG A 72 -7.54 -7.94 -10.00
CA ARG A 72 -7.85 -7.34 -11.32
C ARG A 72 -8.82 -6.16 -11.20
N LEU A 73 -8.60 -5.33 -10.19
CA LEU A 73 -9.51 -4.25 -9.82
C LEU A 73 -8.74 -2.99 -9.46
N ASP A 74 -8.98 -1.90 -10.19
CA ASP A 74 -8.48 -0.58 -9.82
C ASP A 74 -9.43 0.09 -8.80
N VAL A 75 -8.93 0.36 -7.59
CA VAL A 75 -9.70 0.98 -6.51
C VAL A 75 -9.06 2.31 -6.10
N LYS A 76 -9.73 3.42 -6.45
CA LYS A 76 -9.24 4.78 -6.19
C LYS A 76 -9.77 5.40 -4.88
N LYS A 77 -10.86 4.87 -4.33
CA LYS A 77 -11.46 5.40 -3.09
C LYS A 77 -10.76 4.79 -1.88
N HIS A 78 -10.19 5.63 -1.01
CA HIS A 78 -9.42 5.22 0.17
C HIS A 78 -10.10 4.15 1.04
N ARG A 79 -11.37 4.39 1.44
CA ARG A 79 -12.12 3.42 2.27
C ARG A 79 -12.35 2.10 1.55
N SER A 80 -12.77 2.17 0.28
CA SER A 80 -12.99 0.97 -0.53
C SER A 80 -11.69 0.20 -0.78
N LEU A 81 -10.55 0.89 -0.91
CA LEU A 81 -9.25 0.25 -1.07
C LEU A 81 -8.91 -0.59 0.17
N ILE A 82 -9.08 -0.01 1.37
CA ILE A 82 -8.85 -0.73 2.63
C ILE A 82 -9.75 -1.98 2.70
N ASP A 83 -11.03 -1.86 2.36
CA ASP A 83 -11.96 -3.02 2.38
C ASP A 83 -11.51 -4.14 1.42
N LYS A 84 -10.92 -3.77 0.27
CA LYS A 84 -10.42 -4.72 -0.72
C LYS A 84 -9.08 -5.32 -0.30
N PHE A 85 -8.19 -4.51 0.25
CA PHE A 85 -6.91 -4.94 0.79
C PHE A 85 -7.11 -5.90 1.97
N LYS A 86 -8.05 -5.60 2.87
CA LYS A 86 -8.49 -6.52 3.94
C LYS A 86 -8.92 -7.88 3.39
N LYS A 87 -9.78 -7.89 2.38
CA LYS A 87 -10.22 -9.14 1.73
C LYS A 87 -9.06 -9.89 1.06
N LEU A 88 -8.10 -9.18 0.50
CA LEU A 88 -6.91 -9.78 -0.09
C LEU A 88 -6.04 -10.47 0.96
N LEU A 89 -5.75 -9.79 2.08
CA LEU A 89 -4.92 -10.35 3.15
C LEU A 89 -5.58 -11.56 3.83
N ILE A 90 -6.88 -11.49 4.15
CA ILE A 90 -7.62 -12.63 4.72
C ILE A 90 -7.54 -13.86 3.79
N ARG A 91 -7.61 -13.66 2.47
CA ARG A 91 -7.50 -14.76 1.50
C ARG A 91 -6.10 -15.36 1.42
N GLN A 92 -5.06 -14.57 1.63
CA GLN A 92 -3.67 -15.02 1.50
C GLN A 92 -3.08 -15.58 2.78
N SER A 93 -3.30 -14.90 3.91
CA SER A 93 -2.68 -15.25 5.20
C SER A 93 -3.68 -15.54 6.31
N GLY A 94 -4.98 -15.27 6.10
CA GLY A 94 -5.98 -15.33 7.17
C GLY A 94 -5.88 -14.19 8.18
N ASP A 95 -5.01 -13.20 7.95
CA ASP A 95 -4.77 -12.06 8.84
C ASP A 95 -5.19 -10.73 8.19
N GLU A 96 -5.88 -9.89 8.94
CA GLU A 96 -6.36 -8.56 8.51
C GLU A 96 -5.68 -7.40 9.24
N THR A 97 -4.70 -7.69 10.11
CA THR A 97 -4.04 -6.72 11.00
C THR A 97 -3.48 -5.53 10.23
N LEU A 98 -2.75 -5.77 9.14
CA LEU A 98 -2.18 -4.70 8.32
C LEU A 98 -3.26 -3.81 7.66
N ALA A 99 -4.40 -4.38 7.27
CA ALA A 99 -5.49 -3.58 6.74
C ALA A 99 -6.16 -2.72 7.83
N ASN A 100 -6.28 -3.24 9.04
CA ASN A 100 -6.79 -2.48 10.19
C ASN A 100 -5.83 -1.35 10.57
N GLN A 101 -4.51 -1.59 10.58
CA GLN A 101 -3.48 -0.57 10.79
C GLN A 101 -3.54 0.51 9.69
N MET A 102 -3.62 0.13 8.42
CA MET A 102 -3.78 1.07 7.32
C MET A 102 -5.03 1.95 7.48
N ASN A 103 -6.13 1.39 8.00
CA ASN A 103 -7.34 2.17 8.27
C ASN A 103 -7.18 3.16 9.43
N ALA A 104 -6.45 2.79 10.49
CA ALA A 104 -6.10 3.71 11.56
C ALA A 104 -5.31 4.91 11.00
N TRP A 105 -4.27 4.65 10.21
CA TRP A 105 -3.49 5.70 9.57
C TRP A 105 -4.27 6.54 8.57
N ARG A 106 -5.29 5.98 7.90
CA ARG A 106 -6.21 6.80 7.10
C ARG A 106 -6.91 7.84 7.96
N MET A 107 -7.39 7.45 9.14
CA MET A 107 -8.09 8.36 10.06
C MET A 107 -7.13 9.40 10.64
N ASP A 108 -5.93 9.00 11.04
CA ASP A 108 -4.93 9.94 11.58
C ASP A 108 -4.38 10.89 10.51
N ARG A 109 -4.24 10.42 9.27
CA ARG A 109 -3.94 11.29 8.12
C ARG A 109 -5.06 12.31 7.90
N MET A 110 -6.33 11.90 7.98
CA MET A 110 -7.45 12.85 7.84
C MET A 110 -7.41 13.92 8.94
N LYS A 111 -7.17 13.55 10.20
CA LYS A 111 -6.98 14.52 11.28
C LYS A 111 -5.79 15.43 10.99
N SER A 112 -4.63 14.85 10.71
CA SER A 112 -3.38 15.57 10.40
C SER A 112 -3.49 16.52 9.20
N ASP A 113 -4.37 16.25 8.26
CA ASP A 113 -4.57 17.10 7.08
C ASP A 113 -5.54 18.25 7.32
N TYR A 114 -6.59 18.02 8.14
CA TYR A 114 -7.77 18.90 8.17
C TYR A 114 -8.10 19.48 9.54
N ASP A 115 -7.61 18.89 10.63
CA ASP A 115 -7.82 19.38 11.99
C ASP A 115 -6.65 20.29 12.38
N PRO A 116 -6.83 21.62 12.48
CA PRO A 116 -5.75 22.55 12.80
C PRO A 116 -5.19 22.36 14.21
N ASP A 117 -5.96 21.78 15.13
CA ASP A 117 -5.61 21.65 16.54
C ASP A 117 -4.92 20.31 16.87
N VAL A 118 -4.79 19.42 15.88
CA VAL A 118 -4.17 18.11 16.07
C VAL A 118 -2.65 18.24 16.28
N GLU A 119 -2.20 17.80 17.45
CA GLU A 119 -0.78 17.63 17.72
C GLU A 119 -0.31 16.25 17.23
N VAL A 120 0.78 16.22 16.45
CA VAL A 120 1.39 14.98 15.95
C VAL A 120 2.78 14.83 16.54
N MET A 121 2.91 13.84 17.42
CA MET A 121 4.17 13.55 18.11
C MET A 121 5.14 12.76 17.24
N GLU A 122 6.44 12.89 17.49
CA GLU A 122 7.49 12.14 16.80
C GLU A 122 7.28 10.62 16.91
N GLY A 123 6.80 10.14 18.06
CA GLY A 123 6.46 8.72 18.26
C GLY A 123 5.40 8.21 17.29
N MET A 124 4.38 9.02 16.98
CA MET A 124 3.37 8.67 15.97
C MET A 124 3.98 8.59 14.58
N CYS A 125 4.92 9.48 14.27
CA CYS A 125 5.62 9.49 12.98
C CYS A 125 6.46 8.21 12.79
N LYS A 126 7.18 7.79 13.83
CA LYS A 126 7.94 6.53 13.83
C LYS A 126 7.04 5.33 13.59
N SER A 127 5.91 5.24 14.29
CA SER A 127 4.94 4.16 14.10
C SER A 127 4.35 4.17 12.69
N ALA A 128 3.99 5.34 12.15
CA ALA A 128 3.45 5.45 10.80
C ALA A 128 4.44 4.98 9.72
N ILE A 129 5.73 5.34 9.86
CA ILE A 129 6.79 4.87 8.97
C ILE A 129 6.99 3.36 9.11
N SER A 130 7.08 2.85 10.34
CA SER A 130 7.24 1.41 10.59
C SER A 130 6.11 0.60 9.96
N ASP A 131 4.86 1.02 10.13
CA ASP A 131 3.71 0.34 9.51
C ASP A 131 3.71 0.50 7.98
N ALA A 132 4.18 1.65 7.45
CA ALA A 132 4.30 1.85 6.01
C ALA A 132 5.30 0.88 5.38
N VAL A 133 6.45 0.65 6.04
CA VAL A 133 7.44 -0.36 5.64
C VAL A 133 6.79 -1.75 5.59
N MET A 134 6.14 -2.19 6.67
CA MET A 134 5.54 -3.52 6.72
C MET A 134 4.47 -3.74 5.63
N ILE A 135 3.61 -2.73 5.40
CA ILE A 135 2.59 -2.81 4.35
C ILE A 135 3.24 -2.79 2.96
N LEU A 136 4.23 -1.94 2.72
CA LEU A 136 4.94 -1.86 1.45
C LEU A 136 5.60 -3.20 1.11
N ASP A 137 6.36 -3.78 2.04
CA ASP A 137 7.05 -5.06 1.83
C ASP A 137 6.06 -6.19 1.58
N THR A 138 4.97 -6.23 2.34
CA THR A 138 3.88 -7.19 2.11
C THR A 138 3.30 -7.04 0.69
N CYS A 139 3.08 -5.80 0.24
CA CYS A 139 2.52 -5.55 -1.09
C CYS A 139 3.52 -5.86 -2.21
N LYS A 140 4.82 -5.65 -2.01
CA LYS A 140 5.86 -6.07 -2.96
C LYS A 140 5.82 -7.57 -3.16
N ASN A 141 5.82 -8.36 -2.08
CA ASN A 141 5.72 -9.82 -2.17
C ASN A 141 4.45 -10.25 -2.94
N LEU A 142 3.30 -9.63 -2.65
CA LEU A 142 2.06 -9.92 -3.36
C LEU A 142 2.12 -9.59 -4.87
N VAL A 143 2.88 -8.57 -5.27
CA VAL A 143 3.05 -8.18 -6.67
C VAL A 143 4.11 -9.04 -7.37
N GLU A 144 5.17 -9.44 -6.67
CA GLU A 144 6.21 -10.34 -7.20
C GLU A 144 5.67 -11.75 -7.46
N GLU A 145 4.79 -12.25 -6.60
CA GLU A 145 4.08 -13.55 -6.73
C GLU A 145 2.93 -13.54 -7.77
N PHE A 146 2.78 -12.48 -8.56
CA PHE A 146 1.79 -12.36 -9.65
C PHE A 146 2.40 -12.67 -11.02
#